data_AF-A0A0K8QVM3-F1
#
_entry.id   AF-A0A0K8QVM3-F1
#
_cell.length_a   1.000
_cell.length_b   1.000
_cell.length_c   1.000
_cell.angle_alpha   90.00
_cell.angle_beta   90.00
_cell.angle_gamma   90.00
#
_symmetry.space_group_name_H-M   'P 1'
#
loop_
_entity.id
_entity.type
_entity.pdbx_description
1 polymer ?
#
loop_
_entity_poly.entity_id
_entity_poly.type
_entity_poly.pdbx_seq_one_letter_code
_entity_poly.pdbx_strand_id
1 'polypeptide(L)'
;MKKLLLLNLILLVMGWCLNAQTATPPASGDGSTSNPYQIATLENLYWISVNKGVWDKHFVQTADIDASATASWPDGGWKPIGTFELDFSENPFTGSYDGTNHSISGLTINRPNSGSYHNGMF
;
A
#
# COMPACT_ATOMS: atom_id res chain seq x y z
N MET A 1 16.05 -40.85 -18.68
CA MET A 1 14.78 -40.16 -19.02
C MET A 1 13.91 -39.79 -17.81
N LYS A 2 13.97 -40.50 -16.67
CA LYS A 2 13.16 -40.17 -15.48
C LYS A 2 13.65 -38.97 -14.64
N LYS A 3 14.93 -38.58 -14.74
CA LYS A 3 15.50 -37.42 -14.00
C LYS A 3 15.18 -36.06 -14.64
N LEU A 4 14.79 -36.03 -15.92
CA LEU A 4 14.45 -34.78 -16.63
C LEU A 4 13.01 -34.32 -16.35
N LEU A 5 12.12 -35.26 -15.98
CA LEU A 5 10.73 -34.98 -15.58
C LEU A 5 10.63 -34.37 -14.18
N LEU A 6 11.53 -34.72 -13.25
CA LEU A 6 11.58 -34.11 -11.90
C LEU A 6 12.08 -32.66 -11.92
N LEU A 7 13.00 -32.30 -12.83
CA LEU A 7 13.55 -30.95 -12.92
C LEU A 7 12.53 -29.94 -13.51
N ASN A 8 11.73 -30.36 -14.49
CA ASN A 8 10.67 -29.55 -15.07
C ASN A 8 9.44 -29.40 -14.14
N LEU A 9 9.23 -30.35 -13.22
CA LEU A 9 8.17 -30.25 -12.22
C LEU A 9 8.52 -29.21 -11.15
N ILE A 10 9.79 -29.12 -10.74
CA ILE A 10 10.28 -28.16 -9.75
C ILE A 10 10.20 -26.70 -10.27
N LEU A 11 10.40 -26.48 -11.58
CA LEU A 11 10.24 -25.16 -12.21
C LEU A 11 8.77 -24.69 -12.29
N LEU A 12 7.81 -25.61 -12.31
CA LEU A 12 6.36 -25.29 -12.28
C LEU A 12 5.86 -24.92 -10.87
N VAL A 13 6.51 -25.39 -9.80
CA VAL A 13 6.16 -25.03 -8.41
C VAL A 13 6.88 -23.75 -7.93
N MET A 14 8.03 -23.40 -8.52
CA MET A 14 8.74 -22.13 -8.23
C MET A 14 8.04 -20.88 -8.80
N GLY A 15 7.10 -21.04 -9.74
CA GLY A 15 6.25 -19.94 -10.21
C GLY A 15 5.22 -19.47 -9.19
N TRP A 16 5.13 -20.13 -8.03
CA TRP A 16 4.26 -19.77 -6.91
C TRP A 16 5.05 -19.22 -5.72
N CYS A 17 6.29 -18.79 -5.93
CA CYS A 17 7.03 -18.02 -4.95
C CYS A 17 6.50 -16.58 -4.93
N LEU A 18 5.59 -16.32 -3.99
CA LEU A 18 5.37 -15.03 -3.33
C LEU A 18 5.25 -13.83 -4.28
N ASN A 19 4.01 -13.42 -4.58
CA ASN A 19 3.80 -12.01 -4.89
C ASN A 19 4.20 -11.22 -3.65
N ALA A 20 5.44 -10.75 -3.62
CA ALA A 20 5.88 -9.80 -2.62
C ALA A 20 5.05 -8.52 -2.83
N GLN A 21 4.48 -8.02 -1.74
CA GLN A 21 3.77 -6.76 -1.73
C GLN A 21 4.71 -5.65 -2.25
N THR A 22 4.44 -5.13 -3.44
CA THR A 22 5.36 -4.21 -4.13
C THR A 22 4.86 -2.77 -4.02
N ALA A 23 5.61 -1.93 -3.31
CA ALA A 23 5.38 -0.49 -3.31
C ALA A 23 5.87 0.10 -4.63
N THR A 24 4.97 0.69 -5.40
CA THR A 24 5.30 1.27 -6.71
C THR A 24 5.00 2.77 -6.71
N PRO A 25 5.98 3.65 -6.94
CA PRO A 25 5.71 5.08 -7.05
C PRO A 25 4.75 5.37 -8.22
N PRO A 26 3.86 6.36 -8.09
CA PRO A 26 3.07 6.87 -9.18
C PRO A 26 3.93 7.26 -10.39
N ALA A 27 3.49 6.92 -11.60
CA ALA A 27 4.19 7.30 -12.82
C ALA A 27 3.94 8.77 -13.24
N SER A 28 3.02 9.47 -12.56
CA SER A 28 2.60 10.82 -12.91
C SER A 28 2.34 11.67 -11.66
N GLY A 29 2.57 12.97 -11.79
CA GLY A 29 2.60 13.92 -10.68
C GLY A 29 3.98 14.04 -10.04
N ASP A 30 4.21 15.18 -9.38
CA ASP A 30 5.41 15.45 -8.56
C ASP A 30 5.07 15.69 -7.08
N GLY A 31 3.78 15.62 -6.73
CA GLY A 31 3.29 15.80 -5.38
C GLY A 31 3.10 17.27 -4.96
N SER A 32 3.28 18.23 -5.87
CA SER A 32 2.89 19.62 -5.66
C SER A 32 1.37 19.82 -5.75
N THR A 33 0.86 20.94 -5.25
CA THR A 33 -0.57 21.29 -5.36
C THR A 33 -1.05 21.41 -6.80
N SER A 34 -0.20 21.89 -7.71
CA SER A 34 -0.51 22.02 -9.14
C SER A 34 -0.37 20.73 -9.93
N ASN A 35 0.38 19.75 -9.42
CA ASN A 35 0.67 18.49 -10.09
C ASN A 35 0.75 17.33 -9.08
N PRO A 36 -0.38 17.01 -8.41
CA PRO A 36 -0.43 15.97 -7.38
C PRO A 36 -0.07 14.61 -7.96
N TYR A 37 0.50 13.74 -7.13
CA TYR A 37 0.75 12.34 -7.48
C TYR A 37 -0.56 11.62 -7.81
N GLN A 38 -0.60 10.90 -8.94
CA GLN A 38 -1.81 10.21 -9.40
C GLN A 38 -1.87 8.77 -8.89
N ILE A 39 -2.89 8.45 -8.11
CA ILE A 39 -3.05 7.15 -7.45
C ILE A 39 -4.10 6.33 -8.18
N ALA A 40 -3.65 5.31 -8.90
CA ALA A 40 -4.51 4.46 -9.71
C ALA A 40 -4.56 3.00 -9.24
N THR A 41 -3.62 2.57 -8.40
CA THR A 41 -3.51 1.15 -8.00
C THR A 41 -3.22 0.99 -6.51
N LEU A 42 -3.44 -0.23 -6.00
CA LEU A 42 -3.09 -0.61 -4.64
C LEU A 42 -1.59 -0.46 -4.36
N GLU A 43 -0.74 -0.70 -5.35
CA GLU A 43 0.72 -0.55 -5.24
C GLU A 43 1.14 0.92 -5.11
N ASN A 44 0.44 1.84 -5.78
CA ASN A 44 0.63 3.28 -5.58
C ASN A 44 0.19 3.72 -4.19
N LEU A 45 -1.00 3.27 -3.75
CA LEU A 45 -1.51 3.56 -2.42
C LEU A 45 -0.55 3.01 -1.34
N TYR A 46 -0.07 1.77 -1.51
CA TYR A 46 0.91 1.15 -0.62
C TYR A 46 2.25 1.90 -0.63
N TRP A 47 2.68 2.42 -1.77
CA TRP A 47 3.88 3.26 -1.83
C TRP A 47 3.77 4.49 -0.94
N ILE A 48 2.59 5.12 -0.85
CA ILE A 48 2.37 6.22 0.10
C ILE A 48 2.58 5.71 1.53
N SER A 49 1.98 4.58 1.93
CA SER A 49 2.04 4.12 3.32
C SER A 49 3.43 3.72 3.82
N VAL A 50 4.36 3.37 2.93
CA VAL A 50 5.73 3.04 3.30
C VAL A 50 6.74 4.16 3.04
N ASN A 51 6.37 5.21 2.30
CA ASN A 51 7.26 6.31 1.94
C ASN A 51 6.96 7.58 2.75
N LYS A 52 7.61 7.70 3.91
CA LYS A 52 7.46 8.86 4.80
C LYS A 52 7.83 10.19 4.15
N GLY A 53 8.75 10.19 3.19
CA GLY A 53 9.22 11.40 2.52
C GLY A 53 8.20 12.07 1.61
N VAL A 54 7.01 11.46 1.44
CA VAL A 54 5.92 12.04 0.64
C VAL A 54 4.66 12.32 1.44
N TRP A 55 4.68 12.13 2.76
CA TRP A 55 3.51 12.35 3.61
C TRP A 55 3.08 13.82 3.75
N ASP A 56 3.89 14.75 3.26
CA ASP A 56 3.61 16.18 3.13
C ASP A 56 3.13 16.58 1.71
N LYS A 57 2.93 15.61 0.80
CA LYS A 57 2.61 15.84 -0.62
C LYS A 57 1.12 15.73 -0.92
N HIS A 58 0.76 16.13 -2.13
CA HIS A 58 -0.60 16.11 -2.63
C HIS A 58 -0.82 14.92 -3.56
N PHE A 59 -1.95 14.25 -3.38
CA PHE A 59 -2.35 13.04 -4.09
C PHE A 59 -3.76 13.22 -4.66
N VAL A 60 -3.98 12.67 -5.86
CA VAL A 60 -5.28 12.60 -6.51
C VAL A 60 -5.53 11.18 -6.98
N GLN A 61 -6.67 10.60 -6.62
CA GLN A 61 -7.07 9.29 -7.11
C GLN A 61 -7.58 9.41 -8.55
N THR A 62 -7.24 8.43 -9.39
CA THR A 62 -7.62 8.43 -10.83
C THR A 62 -8.29 7.14 -11.28
N ALA A 63 -8.48 6.18 -10.37
CA ALA A 63 -9.21 4.94 -10.59
C ALA A 63 -9.78 4.39 -9.27
N ASP A 64 -10.79 3.53 -9.35
CA ASP A 64 -11.20 2.71 -8.21
C ASP A 64 -10.08 1.73 -7.83
N ILE A 65 -9.86 1.54 -6.53
CA ILE A 65 -8.81 0.67 -5.99
C ILE A 65 -9.45 -0.48 -5.22
N ASP A 66 -9.24 -1.71 -5.70
CA ASP A 66 -9.51 -2.92 -4.94
C ASP A 66 -8.33 -3.24 -4.01
N ALA A 67 -8.54 -3.06 -2.71
CA ALA A 67 -7.59 -3.34 -1.65
C ALA A 67 -7.83 -4.70 -0.97
N SER A 68 -8.68 -5.58 -1.52
CA SER A 68 -8.99 -6.90 -0.93
C SER A 68 -7.75 -7.78 -0.69
N ALA A 69 -6.70 -7.61 -1.50
CA ALA A 69 -5.42 -8.28 -1.31
C ALA A 69 -4.79 -8.02 0.08
N THR A 70 -5.09 -6.87 0.71
CA THR A 70 -4.62 -6.50 2.05
C THR A 70 -5.05 -7.50 3.13
N ALA A 71 -6.10 -8.28 2.90
CA ALA A 71 -6.52 -9.34 3.83
C ALA A 71 -5.44 -10.41 4.05
N SER A 72 -4.59 -10.63 3.05
CA SER A 72 -3.47 -11.58 3.10
C SER A 72 -2.14 -10.96 3.54
N TRP A 73 -2.10 -9.64 3.76
CA TRP A 73 -0.87 -8.97 4.16
C TRP A 73 -0.47 -9.33 5.59
N PRO A 74 0.84 -9.37 5.89
CA PRO A 74 1.34 -9.63 7.22
C PRO A 74 0.91 -8.53 8.22
N ASP A 75 1.14 -8.77 9.51
CA ASP A 75 0.89 -7.82 10.59
C ASP A 75 -0.54 -7.26 10.64
N GLY A 76 -1.53 -8.06 10.24
CA GLY A 76 -2.94 -7.70 10.32
C GLY A 76 -3.45 -6.82 9.17
N GLY A 77 -2.78 -6.83 8.01
CA GLY A 77 -3.27 -6.12 6.84
C GLY A 77 -2.63 -4.75 6.64
N TRP A 78 -3.45 -3.77 6.26
CA TRP A 78 -3.03 -2.40 5.99
C TRP A 78 -2.35 -1.75 7.21
N LYS A 79 -1.31 -0.95 6.92
CA LYS A 79 -0.66 -0.06 7.88
C LYS A 79 -1.12 1.37 7.54
N PRO A 80 -1.74 2.09 8.48
CA PRO A 80 -2.16 3.47 8.26
C PRO A 80 -1.02 4.35 7.73
N ILE A 81 -1.37 5.34 6.91
CA ILE A 81 -0.45 6.33 6.34
C ILE A 81 -0.24 7.45 7.35
N GLY A 82 0.99 7.64 7.79
CA GLY A 82 1.29 8.53 8.91
C GLY A 82 1.53 7.73 10.19
N THR A 83 2.23 8.34 11.12
CA THR A 83 2.43 7.77 12.45
C THR A 83 2.01 8.76 13.52
N PHE A 84 1.22 8.32 14.49
CA PHE A 84 1.05 9.01 15.77
C PHE A 84 1.52 8.07 16.89
N GLU A 85 2.82 7.89 17.01
CA GLU A 85 3.38 7.30 18.22
C GLU A 85 3.51 8.39 19.28
N LEU A 86 3.36 8.01 20.56
CA LEU A 86 3.42 8.94 21.70
C LEU A 86 4.85 9.40 22.03
N ASP A 87 5.85 8.98 21.25
CA ASP A 87 7.20 9.53 21.31
C ASP A 87 7.38 10.58 20.22
N PHE A 88 8.05 11.67 20.59
CA PHE A 88 8.13 12.95 19.89
C PHE A 88 8.87 12.92 18.53
N SER A 89 9.00 11.76 17.87
CA SER A 89 9.48 11.62 16.49
C SER A 89 8.33 11.60 15.48
N GLU A 90 7.48 12.63 15.54
CA GLU A 90 6.30 12.79 14.69
C GLU A 90 6.64 12.81 13.19
N ASN A 91 6.01 11.91 12.42
CA ASN A 91 5.78 12.09 10.99
C ASN A 91 4.30 11.86 10.69
N PRO A 92 3.40 12.78 11.07
CA PRO A 92 2.00 12.71 10.68
C PRO A 92 1.89 12.88 9.16
N PHE A 93 0.80 12.36 8.60
CA PHE A 93 0.39 12.75 7.26
C PHE A 93 -0.14 14.19 7.30
N THR A 94 0.51 15.10 6.57
CA THR A 94 0.15 16.53 6.50
C THR A 94 -0.22 16.97 5.09
N GLY A 95 -0.06 16.07 4.11
CA GLY A 95 -0.47 16.24 2.74
C GLY A 95 -1.98 16.22 2.53
N SER A 96 -2.40 16.10 1.28
CA SER A 96 -3.81 15.97 0.92
C SER A 96 -4.04 14.78 0.00
N TYR A 97 -5.16 14.09 0.18
CA TYR A 97 -5.60 13.02 -0.72
C TYR A 97 -6.99 13.35 -1.24
N ASP A 98 -7.12 13.65 -2.53
CA ASP A 98 -8.39 13.87 -3.21
C ASP A 98 -8.85 12.59 -3.89
N GLY A 99 -9.97 12.03 -3.44
CA GLY A 99 -10.53 10.78 -3.98
C GLY A 99 -11.26 10.94 -5.32
N THR A 100 -11.59 12.16 -5.74
CA THR A 100 -12.26 12.48 -7.04
C THR A 100 -13.48 11.60 -7.39
N ASN A 101 -14.23 11.15 -6.38
CA ASN A 101 -15.36 10.20 -6.46
C ASN A 101 -15.00 8.74 -6.81
N HIS A 102 -13.72 8.38 -6.81
CA HIS A 102 -13.30 6.99 -6.85
C HIS A 102 -13.31 6.35 -5.45
N SER A 103 -13.46 5.04 -5.44
CA SER A 103 -13.57 4.22 -4.25
C SER A 103 -12.26 3.50 -3.93
N ILE A 104 -12.05 3.23 -2.64
CA ILE A 104 -11.07 2.24 -2.18
C ILE A 104 -11.87 1.20 -1.40
N SER A 105 -11.94 -0.03 -1.90
CA SER A 105 -12.79 -1.08 -1.34
C SER A 105 -11.99 -2.28 -0.86
N GLY A 106 -12.52 -3.05 0.09
CA GLY A 106 -11.88 -4.30 0.54
C GLY A 106 -10.65 -4.11 1.44
N LEU A 107 -10.40 -2.90 1.94
CA LEU A 107 -9.28 -2.63 2.84
C LEU A 107 -9.43 -3.40 4.16
N THR A 108 -8.44 -4.25 4.48
CA THR A 108 -8.41 -5.01 5.72
C THR A 108 -7.44 -4.37 6.72
N ILE A 109 -7.94 -4.03 7.90
CA ILE A 109 -7.15 -3.54 9.04
C ILE A 109 -7.53 -4.38 10.27
N ASN A 110 -6.59 -5.16 10.78
CA ASN A 110 -6.78 -6.00 11.96
C ASN A 110 -5.65 -5.74 12.97
N ARG A 111 -5.80 -4.68 13.76
CA ARG A 111 -4.80 -4.24 14.75
C ARG A 111 -5.43 -4.09 16.15
N PRO A 112 -5.76 -5.20 16.84
CA PRO A 112 -6.51 -5.17 18.09
C PRO A 112 -5.71 -4.65 19.30
N ASN A 113 -4.37 -4.67 19.24
CA ASN A 113 -3.48 -4.32 20.36
C ASN A 113 -2.74 -2.99 20.19
N SER A 114 -2.88 -2.31 19.04
CA SER A 114 -2.41 -0.92 18.89
C SER A 114 -3.47 -0.05 19.55
N GLY A 115 -3.23 0.38 20.79
CA GLY A 115 -4.22 1.08 21.61
C GLY A 115 -5.00 2.11 20.78
N SER A 116 -6.29 1.81 20.56
CA SER A 116 -7.42 2.60 20.04
C SER A 116 -7.27 3.73 19.01
N TYR A 117 -6.08 4.09 18.52
CA TYR A 117 -5.89 5.37 17.84
C TYR A 117 -5.73 5.26 16.32
N HIS A 118 -5.30 4.12 15.76
CA HIS A 118 -4.85 4.04 14.34
C HIS A 118 -5.50 2.92 13.52
N ASN A 119 -6.82 2.80 13.58
CA ASN A 119 -7.58 1.84 12.74
C ASN A 119 -8.24 2.57 11.56
N GLY A 120 -7.42 3.08 10.65
CA GLY A 120 -7.86 3.86 9.49
C GLY A 120 -6.90 3.81 8.31
N MET A 121 -7.23 4.55 7.25
CA MET A 121 -6.36 4.72 6.08
C MET A 121 -5.13 5.59 6.41
N PHE A 122 -5.34 6.65 7.21
CA PHE A 122 -4.35 7.60 7.72
C PHE A 122 -4.30 7.51 9.25
#